data_AF-A0A9E0AX18-F1
#
_entry.id   AF-A0A9E0AX18-F1
#
_cell.length_a   1.000
_cell.length_b   1.000
_cell.length_c   1.000
_cell.angle_alpha   90.00
_cell.angle_beta   90.00
_cell.angle_gamma   90.00
#
_symmetry.space_group_name_H-M   'P 1'
#
loop_
_entity.id
_entity.type
_entity.pdbx_description
1 polymer ?
#
loop_
_entity_poly.entity_id
_entity_poly.type
_entity_poly.pdbx_seq_one_letter_code
_entity_poly.pdbx_strand_id
1 'polypeptide(L)' 'MIPNIPSLRHTDSGNFFLLAGPCVVEGETMTRKIAERVVGICDRLRIPLIFKASYRKANRTR' A
#
# COMPACT_ATOMS: atom_id res chain seq x y z
N MET A 1 16.65 -5.52 -6.85
CA MET A 1 15.61 -6.13 -7.73
C MET A 1 14.35 -6.30 -6.91
N ILE A 2 13.19 -5.91 -7.44
CA ILE A 2 11.89 -6.15 -6.80
C ILE A 2 11.63 -7.66 -6.87
N PRO A 3 11.21 -8.33 -5.77
CA PRO A 3 10.85 -9.74 -5.81
C PRO A 3 9.74 -9.99 -6.86
N ASN A 4 9.69 -11.17 -7.47
CA ASN A 4 8.61 -11.52 -8.39
C ASN A 4 7.29 -11.68 -7.60
N ILE A 5 6.53 -10.58 -7.49
CA ILE A 5 5.24 -10.53 -6.81
C ILE A 5 4.17 -10.53 -7.90
N PRO A 6 3.31 -11.57 -7.97
CA PRO A 6 2.25 -11.63 -8.96
C PRO A 6 1.36 -10.39 -8.90
N SER A 7 0.99 -9.86 -10.08
CA SER A 7 0.08 -8.72 -10.24
C SER A 7 0.57 -7.38 -9.68
N LEU A 8 1.84 -7.28 -9.26
CA LEU A 8 2.43 -5.99 -8.92
C LEU A 8 2.60 -5.14 -10.19
N ARG A 9 1.96 -3.98 -10.21
CA ARG A 9 2.00 -3.04 -11.34
C ARG A 9 3.30 -2.21 -11.34
N HIS A 10 3.66 -1.69 -12.51
CA HIS A 10 4.77 -0.75 -12.73
C HIS A 10 6.17 -1.27 -12.38
N THR A 11 6.37 -2.58 -12.31
CA THR A 11 7.66 -3.22 -11.96
C THR A 11 8.79 -2.90 -12.95
N ASP A 12 8.44 -2.47 -14.16
CA ASP A 12 9.33 -2.07 -15.25
C ASP A 12 9.68 -0.57 -15.26
N SER A 13 9.07 0.23 -14.37
CA SER A 13 9.18 1.70 -14.40
C SER A 13 10.55 2.29 -14.05
N GLY A 14 11.45 1.49 -13.45
CA GLY A 14 12.70 1.98 -12.88
C GLY A 14 12.55 2.83 -11.61
N ASN A 15 11.32 3.03 -11.12
CA ASN A 15 11.04 3.74 -9.87
C ASN A 15 11.37 2.88 -8.64
N PHE A 16 11.40 3.55 -7.48
CA PHE A 16 11.43 2.87 -6.19
C PHE A 16 10.12 2.11 -5.93
N PHE A 17 10.21 1.09 -5.07
CA PHE A 17 9.06 0.35 -4.59
C PHE A 17 8.49 0.99 -3.32
N LEU A 18 7.17 1.12 -3.23
CA LEU A 18 6.48 1.70 -2.08
C LEU A 18 5.62 0.65 -1.35
N LEU A 19 5.82 0.53 -0.04
CA LEU A 19 4.92 -0.20 0.87
C LEU A 19 4.30 0.82 1.83
N ALA A 20 3.05 1.19 1.60
CA ALA A 20 2.42 2.30 2.34
C ALA A 20 0.92 2.09 2.57
N GLY A 21 0.40 2.76 3.59
CA GLY A 21 -1.02 2.75 3.95
C GLY A 21 -1.23 3.16 5.41
N PRO A 22 -2.46 3.03 5.94
CA PRO A 22 -2.75 3.42 7.31
C PRO A 22 -2.04 2.52 8.32
N CYS A 23 -1.84 3.08 9.51
CA CYS A 23 -1.10 2.41 10.57
C CYS A 23 -1.81 1.14 11.08
N VAL A 24 -3.15 1.15 11.08
CA VAL A 24 -4.03 0.05 11.48
C VAL A 24 -5.33 0.13 10.66
N VAL A 25 -6.03 -0.97 10.48
CA VAL A 25 -7.39 -0.98 9.91
C VAL A 25 -8.37 -0.51 10.98
N GLU A 26 -8.93 0.69 10.81
CA GLU A 26 -9.92 1.28 11.74
C GLU A 26 -11.37 1.02 11.30
N GLY A 27 -11.57 0.79 10.00
CA GLY A 27 -12.87 0.50 9.39
C GLY A 27 -12.76 0.46 7.87
N GLU A 28 -13.74 -0.16 7.21
CA GLU A 28 -13.73 -0.35 5.76
C GLU A 28 -13.69 0.98 5.01
N THR A 29 -14.62 1.89 5.32
CA THR A 29 -14.77 3.16 4.59
C THR A 29 -13.48 4.00 4.60
N MET A 30 -12.85 4.16 5.76
CA MET A 30 -11.61 4.92 5.88
C MET A 30 -10.46 4.22 5.15
N THR A 31 -10.31 2.91 5.35
CA THR A 31 -9.24 2.13 4.71
C THR A 31 -9.36 2.14 3.19
N ARG A 32 -10.59 1.99 2.66
CA ARG A 32 -10.89 2.02 1.23
C ARG A 32 -10.55 3.39 0.63
N LYS A 33 -10.99 4.49 1.25
CA LYS A 33 -10.69 5.86 0.79
C LYS A 33 -9.19 6.13 0.71
N ILE A 34 -8.42 5.68 1.72
CA ILE A 34 -6.97 5.83 1.72
C ILE A 34 -6.35 4.98 0.61
N ALA A 35 -6.80 3.73 0.45
CA ALA A 35 -6.32 2.84 -0.60
C ALA A 35 -6.56 3.42 -2.00
N GLU A 36 -7.78 3.85 -2.30
CA GLU A 36 -8.14 4.48 -3.59
C GLU A 36 -7.24 5.68 -3.89
N ARG A 37 -7.02 6.56 -2.90
CA ARG A 37 -6.19 7.74 -3.07
C ARG A 37 -4.73 7.39 -3.35
N VAL A 38 -4.14 6.52 -2.53
CA VAL A 38 -2.71 6.16 -2.64
C VAL A 38 -2.45 5.36 -3.90
N VAL A 39 -3.33 4.40 -4.22
CA VAL A 39 -3.26 3.62 -5.46
C VAL A 39 -3.36 4.54 -6.67
N GLY A 40 -4.31 5.46 -6.72
CA GLY A 40 -4.46 6.39 -7.83
C GLY A 40 -3.25 7.33 -8.03
N ILE A 41 -2.60 7.75 -6.94
CA ILE A 41 -1.35 8.53 -7.03
C ILE A 41 -0.22 7.67 -7.62
N CYS A 42 -0.01 6.47 -7.08
CA CYS A 42 1.08 5.60 -7.53
C CYS A 42 0.88 5.12 -8.97
N ASP A 43 -0.37 4.92 -9.39
CA ASP A 43 -0.68 4.54 -10.77
C ASP A 43 -0.31 5.64 -11.76
N ARG A 44 -0.66 6.89 -11.45
CA ARG A 44 -0.30 8.07 -12.27
C ARG A 44 1.20 8.31 -12.37
N LEU A 45 1.93 8.04 -11.29
CA LEU A 45 3.39 8.24 -11.21
C LEU A 45 4.17 6.99 -11.65
N ARG A 46 3.49 5.90 -12.02
CA ARG A 46 4.10 4.59 -12.29
C ARG A 46 5.02 4.11 -11.18
N ILE A 47 4.58 4.21 -9.93
CA ILE A 47 5.32 3.71 -8.75
C ILE A 47 4.74 2.34 -8.37
N PRO A 48 5.55 1.27 -8.30
CA PRO A 48 5.15 0.00 -7.71
C PRO A 48 4.69 0.18 -6.27
N LEU A 49 3.45 -0.23 -5.97
CA LEU A 49 2.85 -0.06 -4.64
C LEU A 49 2.30 -1.38 -4.11
N ILE A 50 2.62 -1.69 -2.85
CA ILE A 50 1.81 -2.57 -2.02
C ILE A 50 1.11 -1.73 -0.96
N PHE A 51 -0.23 -1.78 -0.95
CA PHE A 51 -1.01 -1.16 0.11
C PHE A 51 -0.88 -1.98 1.39
N LYS A 52 -0.50 -1.35 2.50
CA LYS A 52 -0.27 -2.02 3.78
C LYS A 52 -1.10 -1.38 4.89
N ALA A 53 -1.78 -2.22 5.67
CA ALA A 53 -2.41 -1.85 6.93
C ALA A 53 -2.29 -2.99 7.94
N SER A 54 -2.11 -2.68 9.22
CA SER A 54 -2.11 -3.72 10.26
C SER A 54 -3.56 -4.06 10.66
N TYR A 55 -3.96 -5.34 10.58
CA TYR A 55 -5.28 -5.78 11.06
C TYR A 55 -5.40 -5.63 12.58
N ARG A 56 -4.41 -6.13 13.32
CA ARG A 56 -4.26 -5.92 14.77
C ARG A 56 -2.85 -5.46 15.08
N LYS A 57 -2.71 -4.64 16.11
CA LYS A 57 -1.42 -4.24 16.68
C LYS A 57 -1.22 -4.96 18.01
N ALA A 58 -0.18 -5.79 18.08
CA ALA A 58 0.16 -6.54 19.30
C ALA A 58 0.72 -5.65 20.42
N ASN A 59 1.25 -4.47 20.07
CA ASN A 59 1.93 -3.57 21.01
C ASN A 59 1.01 -2.43 21.46
N ARG A 60 -0.28 -2.67 21.65
CA ARG A 60 -1.17 -1.71 22.30
C ARG A 60 -1.22 -2.04 23.79
N THR A 61 -0.87 -1.07 24.63
CA THR A 61 -1.10 -1.14 26.07
C THR A 61 -2.60 -1.33 26.32
N ARG A 62 -2.93 -2.12 27.35
CA ARG A 62 -4.31 -2.21 27.85
C ARG A 62 -4.81 -0.85 28.30
#